data_AF-A0A2N0BGI2-F1
#
_entry.id   AF-A0A2N0BGI2-F1
#
_cell.length_a   1.000
_cell.length_b   1.000
_cell.length_c   1.000
_cell.angle_alpha   90.00
_cell.angle_beta   90.00
_cell.angle_gamma   90.00
#
_symmetry.space_group_name_H-M   'P 1'
#
loop_
_entity.id
_entity.type
_entity.pdbx_description
1 polymer ?
#
loop_
_entity_poly.entity_id
_entity_poly.type
_entity_poly.pdbx_seq_one_letter_code
_entity_poly.pdbx_strand_id
1 'polypeptide(L)'
;MKFKSLSERFTYVEKTSGKNTTELAAIFGVERRQYANYKAEKGTISDIQWDAFERETKFNRTWVSTGKGQMMIATSDDVLQKLGEEVQLLNKLKNLKLAVRLSQIPEDIPPSKLKLLQNLLDLYLETIK
;
A
#
# COMPACT_ATOMS: atom_id res chain seq x y z
N MET A 1 4.13 10.49 -7.76
CA MET A 1 5.50 11.05 -7.70
C MET A 1 6.47 9.94 -8.11
N LYS A 2 7.38 10.15 -9.09
CA LYS A 2 8.37 9.13 -9.50
C LYS A 2 9.72 9.45 -8.86
N PHE A 3 10.18 8.62 -7.92
CA PHE A 3 11.51 8.73 -7.31
C PHE A 3 12.51 7.94 -8.16
N LYS A 4 13.52 8.62 -8.71
CA LYS A 4 14.47 8.05 -9.66
C LYS A 4 15.66 7.39 -8.97
N SER A 5 16.13 7.90 -7.83
CA SER A 5 17.32 7.38 -7.14
C SER A 5 17.05 6.88 -5.72
N LEU A 6 17.96 6.06 -5.16
CA LEU A 6 17.91 5.62 -3.77
C LEU A 6 17.99 6.81 -2.80
N SER A 7 18.84 7.79 -3.12
CA SER A 7 18.99 9.02 -2.33
C SER A 7 17.68 9.82 -2.21
N GLU A 8 16.94 9.95 -3.32
CA GLU A 8 15.63 10.61 -3.32
C GLU A 8 14.62 9.87 -2.46
N ARG A 9 14.64 8.54 -2.46
CA ARG A 9 13.74 7.71 -1.64
C ARG A 9 14.09 7.82 -0.15
N PHE A 10 15.35 7.75 0.24
CA PHE A 10 15.75 8.01 1.64
C PHE A 10 15.42 9.44 2.09
N THR A 11 15.59 10.43 1.21
CA THR A 11 15.22 11.82 1.51
C THR A 11 13.70 11.99 1.66
N TYR A 12 12.91 11.23 0.90
CA TYR A 12 11.47 11.17 1.09
C TYR A 12 11.11 10.53 2.44
N VAL A 13 11.77 9.44 2.81
CA VAL A 13 11.57 8.79 4.13
C VAL A 13 11.88 9.76 5.27
N GLU A 14 13.01 10.50 5.20
CA GLU A 14 13.37 11.53 6.18
C GLU A 14 12.24 12.54 6.38
N LYS A 15 11.70 13.08 5.28
CA LYS A 15 10.63 14.07 5.31
C LYS A 15 9.32 13.51 5.87
N THR A 16 8.90 12.34 5.38
CA THR A 16 7.59 11.77 5.72
C THR A 16 7.56 11.15 7.12
N SER A 17 8.68 10.58 7.57
CA SER A 17 8.79 10.06 8.94
C SER A 17 9.06 11.15 9.99
N GLY A 18 9.37 12.38 9.55
CA GLY A 18 9.79 13.47 10.42
C GLY A 18 11.18 13.26 11.05
N LYS A 19 11.92 12.23 10.62
CA LYS A 19 13.23 11.87 11.17
C LYS A 19 14.35 12.47 10.35
N ASN A 20 15.31 13.08 11.02
CA ASN A 20 16.50 13.59 10.37
C ASN A 20 17.53 12.47 10.10
N THR A 21 18.58 12.80 9.35
CA THR A 21 19.65 11.87 8.95
C THR A 21 20.33 11.18 10.15
N THR A 22 20.48 11.87 11.29
CA THR A 22 21.09 11.30 12.49
C THR A 22 20.17 10.27 13.15
N GLU A 23 18.87 10.55 13.21
CA GLU A 23 17.89 9.64 13.79
C GLU A 23 17.71 8.38 12.93
N LEU A 24 17.72 8.52 11.61
CA LEU A 24 17.69 7.34 10.72
C LEU A 24 19.00 6.55 10.79
N ALA A 25 20.15 7.20 10.89
CA ALA A 25 21.42 6.50 11.10
C ALA A 25 21.39 5.67 12.41
N ALA A 26 20.81 6.23 13.48
CA ALA A 26 20.61 5.52 14.74
C ALA A 26 19.66 4.32 14.60
N ILE A 27 18.58 4.41 13.83
CA ILE A 27 17.69 3.27 13.51
C ILE A 27 18.45 2.15 12.80
N PHE A 28 19.35 2.52 11.89
CA PHE A 28 20.25 1.57 11.22
C PHE A 28 21.41 1.08 12.10
N GLY A 29 21.57 1.61 13.32
CA GLY A 29 22.66 1.27 14.23
C GLY A 29 24.05 1.67 13.69
N VAL A 30 24.13 2.71 12.86
CA VAL A 30 25.37 3.16 12.22
C VAL A 30 25.64 4.64 12.44
N GLU A 31 26.87 5.05 12.18
CA GLU A 31 27.24 6.46 12.15
C GLU A 31 26.58 7.19 10.96
N ARG A 32 26.37 8.51 11.14
CA ARG A 32 25.79 9.39 10.11
C ARG A 32 26.51 9.30 8.76
N ARG A 33 27.83 9.15 8.77
CA ARG A 33 28.65 8.99 7.56
C ARG A 33 28.29 7.71 6.81
N GLN A 34 28.12 6.60 7.52
CA GLN A 34 27.78 5.33 6.89
C GLN A 34 26.36 5.36 6.32
N TYR A 35 25.42 6.00 7.01
CA TYR A 35 24.07 6.23 6.47
C TYR A 35 24.10 7.12 5.21
N ALA A 36 24.97 8.14 5.15
CA ALA A 36 25.16 8.93 3.93
C ALA A 36 25.73 8.08 2.76
N ASN A 37 26.62 7.12 3.06
CA ASN A 37 27.10 6.16 2.06
C ASN A 37 25.94 5.31 1.50
N TYR A 38 25.04 4.82 2.36
CA TYR A 38 23.85 4.10 1.92
C TYR A 38 22.96 4.91 0.97
N LYS A 39 22.71 6.20 1.28
CA LYS A 39 21.96 7.10 0.37
C LYS A 39 22.63 7.25 -0.99
N ALA A 40 23.96 7.22 -1.01
CA ALA A 40 24.77 7.31 -2.22
C ALA A 40 24.99 5.95 -2.92
N GLU A 41 24.25 4.91 -2.55
CA GLU A 41 24.39 3.55 -3.10
C GLU A 41 25.79 2.95 -2.87
N LYS A 42 26.48 3.41 -1.83
CA LYS A 42 27.81 2.94 -1.43
C LYS A 42 27.71 2.11 -0.16
N GLY A 43 28.04 0.84 -0.27
CA GLY A 43 27.98 -0.13 0.83
C GLY A 43 26.65 -0.88 0.89
N THR A 44 26.62 -1.90 1.74
CA THR A 44 25.51 -2.84 1.86
C THR A 44 24.79 -2.63 3.18
N ILE A 45 23.46 -2.67 3.14
CA ILE A 45 22.61 -2.67 4.32
C ILE A 45 22.23 -4.13 4.59
N SER A 46 22.51 -4.62 5.79
CA SER A 46 22.15 -5.99 6.21
C SER A 46 20.64 -6.14 6.42
N ASP A 47 20.15 -7.37 6.42
CA ASP A 47 18.72 -7.62 6.65
C ASP A 47 18.27 -7.17 8.05
N ILE A 48 19.10 -7.34 9.07
CA ILE A 48 18.81 -6.89 10.44
C ILE A 48 18.61 -5.36 10.48
N GLN A 49 19.44 -4.64 9.73
CA GLN A 49 19.36 -3.19 9.61
C GLN A 49 18.10 -2.76 8.87
N TRP A 50 17.72 -3.49 7.82
CA TRP A 50 16.45 -3.27 7.15
C TRP A 50 15.25 -3.61 8.03
N ASP A 51 15.30 -4.68 8.81
CA ASP A 51 14.23 -5.06 9.75
C ASP A 51 13.98 -3.94 10.78
N ALA A 52 15.06 -3.36 11.32
CA ALA A 52 14.97 -2.22 12.23
C ALA A 52 14.36 -1.00 11.54
N PHE A 53 14.83 -0.67 10.33
CA PHE A 53 14.29 0.42 9.53
C PHE A 53 12.79 0.26 9.24
N GLU A 54 12.37 -0.92 8.77
CA GLU A 54 10.98 -1.22 8.44
C GLU A 54 10.08 -1.13 9.67
N ARG A 55 10.54 -1.64 10.81
CA ARG A 55 9.79 -1.58 12.08
C ARG A 55 9.55 -0.15 12.54
N GLU A 56 10.58 0.68 12.51
CA GLU A 56 10.55 2.06 13.07
C GLU A 56 9.94 3.08 12.11
N THR A 57 10.10 2.90 10.80
CA THR A 57 9.65 3.88 9.79
C THR A 57 8.38 3.46 9.06
N LYS A 58 8.01 2.17 9.14
CA LYS A 58 6.92 1.54 8.39
C LYS A 58 7.07 1.61 6.86
N PHE A 59 8.22 2.06 6.35
CA PHE A 59 8.52 2.00 4.91
C PHE A 59 9.00 0.63 4.51
N ASN A 60 8.59 0.16 3.35
CA ASN A 60 8.99 -1.13 2.80
C ASN A 60 10.40 -1.05 2.17
N ARG A 61 11.31 -1.96 2.56
CA ARG A 61 12.70 -1.98 2.07
C ARG A 61 12.81 -2.17 0.57
N THR A 62 11.91 -2.96 -0.03
CA THR A 62 11.89 -3.23 -1.48
C THR A 62 11.57 -1.95 -2.24
N TRP A 63 10.60 -1.18 -1.76
CA TRP A 63 10.29 0.12 -2.33
C TRP A 63 11.43 1.12 -2.13
N VAL A 64 12.02 1.21 -0.94
CA VAL A 64 13.15 2.10 -0.70
C VAL A 64 14.34 1.74 -1.59
N SER A 65 14.65 0.46 -1.75
CA SER A 65 15.80 0.01 -2.55
C SER A 65 15.58 0.20 -4.05
N THR A 66 14.41 -0.20 -4.56
CA THR A 66 14.17 -0.35 -6.02
C THR A 66 13.19 0.66 -6.62
N GLY A 67 12.44 1.37 -5.78
CA GLY A 67 11.31 2.21 -6.19
C GLY A 67 10.07 1.43 -6.67
N LYS A 68 10.05 0.09 -6.53
CA LYS A 68 8.95 -0.78 -6.95
C LYS A 68 8.18 -1.33 -5.74
N GLY A 69 6.91 -1.68 -5.95
CA GLY A 69 6.05 -2.24 -4.91
C GLY A 69 5.37 -1.19 -4.04
N GLN A 70 4.79 -1.62 -2.93
CA GLN A 70 4.12 -0.75 -1.97
C GLN A 70 5.15 0.04 -1.15
N MET A 71 4.90 1.34 -0.98
CA MET A 71 5.80 2.25 -0.27
C MET A 71 5.83 1.99 1.23
N MET A 72 4.66 1.75 1.83
CA MET A 72 4.48 1.50 3.24
C MET A 72 4.18 0.02 3.47
N ILE A 73 4.60 -0.49 4.62
CA ILE A 73 4.24 -1.83 5.10
C ILE A 73 2.82 -1.74 5.62
N ALA A 74 1.94 -2.60 5.11
CA ALA A 74 0.59 -2.73 5.65
C ALA A 74 0.68 -3.17 7.11
N THR A 75 0.04 -2.43 8.00
CA THR A 75 -0.07 -2.80 9.40
C THR A 75 -1.15 -3.87 9.57
N SER A 76 -1.11 -4.61 10.68
CA SER A 76 -2.20 -5.54 11.04
C SER A 76 -3.54 -4.81 11.10
N ASP A 77 -3.57 -3.55 11.55
CA ASP A 77 -4.77 -2.73 11.59
C ASP A 77 -5.30 -2.40 10.20
N ASP A 78 -4.42 -2.12 9.23
CA ASP A 78 -4.83 -1.91 7.82
C ASP A 78 -5.46 -3.17 7.22
N VAL A 79 -4.92 -4.34 7.57
CA VAL A 79 -5.44 -5.64 7.13
C VAL A 79 -6.80 -5.92 7.78
N LEU A 80 -6.92 -5.67 9.10
CA LEU A 80 -8.17 -5.83 9.84
C LEU A 80 -9.25 -4.86 9.38
N GLN A 81 -8.89 -3.62 9.05
CA GLN A 81 -9.81 -2.63 8.52
C GLN A 81 -10.33 -3.06 7.15
N LYS A 82 -9.45 -3.49 6.24
CA LYS A 82 -9.86 -4.03 4.93
C LYS A 82 -10.79 -5.23 5.06
N LEU A 83 -10.45 -6.18 5.93
CA LEU A 83 -11.31 -7.32 6.25
C LEU A 83 -12.68 -6.85 6.79
N GLY A 84 -12.70 -5.85 7.67
CA GLY A 84 -13.92 -5.25 8.18
C GLY A 84 -14.78 -4.63 7.06
N GLU A 85 -14.17 -3.87 6.16
CA GLU A 85 -14.83 -3.26 5.00
C GLU A 85 -15.40 -4.31 4.04
N GLU A 86 -14.63 -5.38 3.76
CA GLU A 86 -15.08 -6.52 2.95
C GLU A 86 -16.26 -7.24 3.60
N VAL A 87 -16.22 -7.49 4.92
CA VAL A 87 -17.32 -8.10 5.67
C VAL A 87 -18.58 -7.21 5.65
N GLN A 88 -18.41 -5.89 5.77
CA GLN A 88 -19.53 -4.95 5.66
C GLN A 88 -20.15 -4.98 4.26
N LEU A 89 -19.33 -5.03 3.21
CA LEU A 89 -19.80 -5.16 1.83
C LEU A 89 -20.57 -6.47 1.63
N LEU A 90 -20.02 -7.60 2.10
CA LEU A 90 -20.67 -8.92 2.03
C LEU A 90 -22.02 -8.91 2.75
N ASN A 91 -22.08 -8.31 3.95
CA ASN A 91 -23.33 -8.18 4.70
C ASN A 91 -24.36 -7.31 3.95
N LYS A 92 -23.95 -6.19 3.34
CA LYS A 92 -24.83 -5.37 2.50
C LYS A 92 -25.36 -6.16 1.29
N LEU A 93 -24.48 -6.86 0.57
CA LEU A 93 -24.86 -7.69 -0.59
C LEU A 93 -25.82 -8.82 -0.20
N LYS A 94 -25.61 -9.44 0.96
CA LYS A 94 -26.50 -10.48 1.50
C LYS A 94 -27.86 -9.90 1.89
N ASN A 95 -27.88 -8.79 2.62
CA ASN A 95 -29.10 -8.13 3.08
C ASN A 95 -29.98 -7.63 1.92
N LEU A 96 -29.35 -7.09 0.87
CA LEU A 96 -30.02 -6.67 -0.36
C LEU A 96 -30.39 -7.85 -1.28
N LYS A 97 -30.05 -9.09 -0.89
CA LYS A 97 -30.22 -10.31 -1.71
C LYS A 97 -29.56 -10.18 -3.09
N LEU A 98 -28.51 -9.36 -3.20
CA LEU A 98 -27.75 -9.16 -4.43
C LEU A 98 -26.72 -10.26 -4.61
N ALA A 99 -26.12 -10.76 -3.54
CA ALA A 99 -25.13 -11.84 -3.61
C ALA A 99 -25.63 -13.06 -4.41
N VAL A 100 -26.87 -13.51 -4.13
CA VAL A 100 -27.50 -14.66 -4.81
C VAL A 100 -27.78 -14.37 -6.28
N ARG A 101 -28.15 -13.13 -6.62
CA ARG A 101 -28.46 -12.74 -8.01
C ARG A 101 -27.19 -12.60 -8.83
N LEU A 102 -26.15 -12.01 -8.23
CA LEU A 102 -24.84 -11.86 -8.87
C LEU A 102 -24.16 -13.22 -9.06
N SER A 103 -24.32 -14.17 -8.14
CA SER A 103 -23.74 -15.52 -8.29
C SER A 103 -24.39 -16.37 -9.40
N GLN A 104 -25.57 -15.97 -9.88
CA GLN A 104 -26.22 -16.62 -11.04
C GLN A 104 -25.66 -16.11 -12.38
N ILE A 105 -24.87 -15.04 -12.35
CA ILE A 105 -24.26 -14.49 -13.54
C ILE A 105 -23.01 -15.32 -13.85
N PRO A 106 -22.86 -15.85 -15.08
CA PRO A 106 -21.69 -16.64 -15.45
C PRO A 106 -20.41 -15.79 -15.36
N GLU A 107 -19.26 -16.41 -15.11
CA GLU A 107 -17.98 -15.69 -15.02
C GLU A 107 -17.52 -15.11 -16.37
N ASP A 108 -17.93 -15.74 -17.49
CA ASP A 108 -17.59 -15.33 -18.85
C ASP A 108 -18.71 -14.48 -19.48
N ILE A 109 -18.95 -13.29 -18.92
CA ILE A 109 -19.93 -12.33 -19.45
C ILE A 109 -19.28 -11.51 -20.55
N PRO A 110 -19.91 -11.37 -21.73
CA PRO A 110 -19.49 -10.40 -22.73
C PRO A 110 -19.43 -8.98 -22.15
N PRO A 111 -18.38 -8.18 -22.44
CA PRO A 111 -18.22 -6.83 -21.89
C PRO A 111 -19.43 -5.91 -22.11
N SER A 112 -20.17 -6.10 -23.21
CA SER A 112 -21.39 -5.35 -23.53
C SER A 112 -22.52 -5.60 -22.54
N LYS A 113 -22.71 -6.85 -22.08
CA LYS A 113 -23.74 -7.22 -21.10
C LYS A 113 -23.35 -6.76 -19.70
N LEU A 114 -22.07 -6.84 -19.35
CA LEU A 114 -21.55 -6.30 -18.08
C LEU A 114 -21.79 -4.77 -18.00
N LYS A 115 -21.52 -4.05 -19.09
CA LYS A 115 -21.79 -2.61 -19.18
C LYS A 115 -23.27 -2.27 -19.00
N LEU A 116 -24.17 -3.09 -19.56
CA LEU A 116 -25.61 -2.90 -19.39
C LEU A 116 -26.03 -3.08 -17.91
N LEU A 117 -25.48 -4.08 -17.22
CA LEU A 117 -25.71 -4.28 -15.79
C LEU A 117 -25.22 -3.09 -14.96
N GLN A 118 -24.01 -2.58 -15.25
CA GLN A 118 -23.46 -1.40 -14.58
C GLN A 118 -24.36 -0.17 -14.79
N ASN A 119 -24.75 0.12 -16.04
CA ASN A 119 -25.64 1.24 -16.34
C ASN A 119 -27.00 1.13 -15.61
N LEU A 120 -27.54 -0.09 -15.47
CA LEU A 120 -28.80 -0.31 -14.75
C LEU A 120 -28.65 -0.04 -13.25
N LEU A 121 -27.52 -0.45 -12.66
CA LEU A 121 -27.22 -0.14 -11.26
C LEU A 121 -27.00 1.35 -11.05
N ASP A 122 -26.27 2.02 -11.94
CA ASP A 122 -26.04 3.46 -11.90
C ASP A 122 -27.36 4.24 -11.99
N LEU A 123 -28.25 3.87 -12.91
CA LEU A 123 -29.58 4.46 -13.03
C LEU A 123 -30.40 4.30 -11.74
N TYR A 124 -30.36 3.12 -11.11
CA TYR A 124 -31.05 2.91 -9.85
C TYR A 124 -30.48 3.78 -8.72
N LEU A 125 -29.15 3.94 -8.67
CA LEU A 125 -28.50 4.82 -7.70
C LEU A 125 -28.86 6.30 -7.90
N GLU A 126 -29.07 6.75 -9.13
CA GLU A 126 -29.56 8.10 -9.44
C GLU A 126 -30.98 8.33 -8.91
N THR A 127 -31.83 7.29 -8.84
CA THR A 127 -33.19 7.42 -8.29
C THR A 127 -33.25 7.54 -6.76
N ILE A 128 -32.16 7.24 -6.06
CA ILE A 128 -32.07 7.28 -4.60
C ILE A 128 -31.38 8.57 -4.10
N LYS A 129 -30.70 9.31 -5.00
CA LYS A 129 -30.09 10.61 -4.69
C LYS A 129 -31.14 11.73 -4.70
#